data_AF-A0A8H6FLK6-F1
#
_entry.id   AF-A0A8H6FLK6-F1
#
_cell.length_a   1.000
_cell.length_b   1.000
_cell.length_c   1.000
_cell.angle_alpha   90.00
_cell.angle_beta   90.00
_cell.angle_gamma   90.00
#
_symmetry.space_group_name_H-M   'P 1'
#
loop_
_entity.id
_entity.type
_entity.pdbx_description
1 polymer ?
#
loop_
_entity_poly.entity_id
_entity_poly.type
_entity_poly.pdbx_seq_one_letter_code
_entity_poly.pdbx_strand_id
1 'polypeptide(L)'
;MEQGTRFLKQRDRNFEQNLVTARTHFAFARGVLGRSPNPDPAGFTQVYYQLMNVEMEMSYHRAMSAEDKMSHLKAAECYGVEASSWARNGGTAGCVTQVMLQQAVLKGRRAEVDVRLDLSPQEARRQKDEAIAAITGALQALQFSKSSNLAETTVWAMNWRNRFELSNQRV
;
A
#
# COMPACT_ATOMS: atom_id res chain seq x y z
N MET A 1 -2.66 29.81 -19.17
CA MET A 1 -3.13 28.47 -18.70
C MET A 1 -2.23 27.33 -19.18
N GLU A 2 -1.64 27.38 -20.38
CA GLU A 2 -0.83 26.27 -20.94
C GLU A 2 0.49 25.96 -20.21
N GLN A 3 1.16 26.95 -19.62
CA GLN A 3 2.41 26.73 -18.87
C GLN A 3 2.18 25.91 -17.58
N GLY A 4 1.05 26.13 -16.88
CA GLY A 4 0.69 25.38 -15.68
C GLY A 4 0.39 23.91 -15.98
N THR A 5 -0.24 23.63 -17.12
CA THR A 5 -0.52 22.25 -17.56
C THR A 5 0.76 21.51 -17.97
N ARG A 6 1.74 22.21 -18.56
CA ARG A 6 3.04 21.63 -18.93
C ARG A 6 3.87 21.26 -17.70
N PHE A 7 3.87 22.12 -16.67
CA PHE A 7 4.59 21.88 -15.41
C PHE A 7 4.03 20.66 -14.66
N LEU A 8 2.71 20.53 -14.54
CA LEU A 8 2.07 19.38 -13.90
C LEU A 8 2.42 18.06 -14.62
N LYS A 9 2.35 18.04 -15.96
CA LYS A 9 2.73 16.86 -16.77
C LYS A 9 4.21 16.48 -16.65
N GLN A 10 5.09 17.42 -16.35
CA GLN A 10 6.52 17.14 -16.17
C GLN A 10 6.82 16.65 -14.76
N ARG A 11 6.16 17.23 -13.74
CA ARG A 11 6.22 16.74 -12.36
C ARG A 11 5.75 15.29 -12.25
N ASP A 12 4.62 14.98 -12.89
CA ASP A 12 4.05 13.62 -12.85
C ASP A 12 4.98 12.60 -13.51
N ARG A 13 5.59 12.95 -14.66
CA ARG A 13 6.60 12.10 -15.33
C ARG A 13 7.86 11.88 -14.48
N ASN A 14 8.38 12.92 -13.84
CA ASN A 14 9.54 12.79 -12.96
C ASN A 14 9.22 11.89 -11.75
N PHE A 15 8.00 11.99 -11.21
CA PHE A 15 7.57 11.14 -10.11
C PHE A 15 7.47 9.66 -10.53
N GLU A 16 6.85 9.36 -11.67
CA GLU A 16 6.78 8.00 -12.22
C GLU A 16 8.17 7.41 -12.44
N GLN A 17 9.11 8.19 -12.99
CA GLN A 17 10.48 7.74 -13.21
C GLN A 17 11.23 7.49 -11.89
N ASN A 18 11.00 8.31 -10.87
CA ASN A 18 11.53 8.08 -9.54
C ASN A 18 10.99 6.78 -8.93
N LEU A 19 9.70 6.47 -9.11
CA LEU A 19 9.11 5.22 -8.63
C LEU A 19 9.68 3.99 -9.34
N VAL A 20 9.86 4.04 -10.67
CA VAL A 20 10.50 2.95 -11.43
C VAL A 20 11.95 2.73 -10.95
N THR A 21 12.67 3.81 -10.69
CA THR A 21 14.04 3.75 -10.15
C THR A 21 14.06 3.14 -8.75
N ALA A 22 13.16 3.58 -7.86
CA ALA A 22 13.02 3.03 -6.52
C ALA A 22 12.69 1.53 -6.54
N ARG A 23 11.73 1.10 -7.37
CA ARG A 23 11.38 -0.31 -7.56
C ARG A 23 12.61 -1.14 -7.94
N THR A 24 13.43 -0.63 -8.86
CA THR A 24 14.64 -1.31 -9.34
C THR A 24 15.67 -1.46 -8.21
N HIS A 25 15.91 -0.40 -7.44
CA HIS A 25 16.83 -0.45 -6.30
C HIS A 25 16.38 -1.41 -5.20
N PHE A 26 15.10 -1.41 -4.84
CA PHE A 26 14.60 -2.34 -3.83
C PHE A 26 14.57 -3.80 -4.33
N ALA A 27 14.28 -4.03 -5.61
CA ALA A 27 14.38 -5.36 -6.21
C ALA A 27 15.84 -5.88 -6.19
N PHE A 28 16.81 -4.99 -6.44
CA PHE A 28 18.23 -5.31 -6.31
C PHE A 28 18.61 -5.60 -4.85
N ALA A 29 18.22 -4.74 -3.90
CA ALA A 29 18.47 -4.93 -2.48
C ALA A 29 17.91 -6.27 -1.96
N ARG A 30 16.71 -6.65 -2.40
CA ARG A 30 16.14 -7.98 -2.14
C ARG A 30 17.03 -9.10 -2.64
N GLY A 31 17.57 -8.97 -3.85
CA GLY A 31 18.51 -9.93 -4.44
C GLY A 31 19.83 -10.05 -3.68
N VAL A 32 20.35 -8.94 -3.14
CA VAL A 32 21.54 -8.92 -2.29
C VAL A 32 21.27 -9.60 -0.95
N LEU A 33 20.18 -9.23 -0.26
CA LEU A 33 19.78 -9.83 1.01
C LEU A 33 19.54 -11.34 0.87
N GLY A 34 18.95 -11.78 -0.25
CA GLY A 34 18.71 -13.20 -0.57
C GLY A 34 19.97 -14.05 -0.75
N ARG A 35 21.14 -13.42 -0.92
CA ARG A 35 22.43 -14.12 -1.00
C ARG A 35 23.17 -14.16 0.34
N SER A 36 22.65 -13.51 1.38
CA SER A 36 23.25 -13.54 2.70
C SER A 36 23.03 -14.91 3.35
N PRO A 37 24.08 -15.54 3.90
CA PRO A 37 23.94 -16.80 4.65
C PRO A 37 23.18 -16.61 5.97
N ASN A 38 23.14 -15.37 6.48
CA ASN A 38 22.35 -14.99 7.65
C ASN A 38 21.26 -14.00 7.18
N PRO A 39 20.01 -14.44 7.00
CA PRO A 39 18.95 -13.55 6.57
C PRO A 39 18.72 -12.50 7.67
N ASP A 40 18.66 -11.22 7.27
CA ASP A 40 18.27 -10.11 8.14
C ASP A 40 16.75 -9.88 8.01
N PRO A 41 15.92 -10.35 8.96
CA PRO A 41 14.48 -10.25 8.84
C PRO A 41 14.00 -8.79 8.83
N ALA A 42 14.69 -7.88 9.52
CA ALA A 42 14.34 -6.46 9.55
C ALA A 42 14.64 -5.81 8.19
N GLY A 43 15.81 -6.10 7.61
CA GLY A 43 16.19 -5.69 6.26
C GLY A 43 15.20 -6.19 5.19
N PHE A 44 14.83 -7.47 5.23
CA PHE A 44 13.82 -8.02 4.32
C PHE A 44 12.45 -7.38 4.51
N THR A 45 12.00 -7.23 5.77
CA THR A 45 10.74 -6.56 6.08
C THR A 45 10.70 -5.17 5.48
N GLN A 46 11.78 -4.38 5.66
CA GLN A 46 11.86 -3.03 5.14
C GLN A 46 11.85 -3.02 3.60
N VAL A 47 12.63 -3.86 2.94
CA VAL A 47 12.69 -3.90 1.47
C VAL A 47 11.32 -4.28 0.87
N TYR A 48 10.65 -5.29 1.40
CA TYR A 48 9.33 -5.69 0.93
C TYR A 48 8.26 -4.64 1.26
N TYR A 49 8.33 -4.01 2.42
CA TYR A 49 7.44 -2.90 2.77
C TYR A 49 7.61 -1.71 1.81
N GLN A 50 8.84 -1.36 1.43
CA GLN A 50 9.08 -0.29 0.46
C GLN A 50 8.63 -0.66 -0.95
N LEU A 51 8.85 -1.90 -1.40
CA LEU A 51 8.31 -2.40 -2.67
C LEU A 51 6.78 -2.33 -2.70
N MET A 52 6.11 -2.74 -1.62
CA MET A 52 4.67 -2.60 -1.46
C MET A 52 4.23 -1.14 -1.63
N ASN A 53 4.89 -0.19 -0.95
CA ASN A 53 4.55 1.23 -1.05
C ASN A 53 4.75 1.77 -2.47
N VAL A 54 5.85 1.41 -3.13
CA VAL A 54 6.12 1.83 -4.51
C VAL A 54 5.04 1.33 -5.47
N GLU A 55 4.62 0.07 -5.34
CA GLU A 55 3.52 -0.48 -6.16
C GLU A 55 2.17 0.19 -5.85
N MET A 56 1.88 0.47 -4.58
CA MET A 56 0.68 1.23 -4.20
C MET A 56 0.69 2.64 -4.80
N GLU A 57 1.81 3.35 -4.75
CA GLU A 57 1.92 4.69 -5.31
C GLU A 57 1.82 4.66 -6.84
N MET A 58 2.46 3.68 -7.51
CA MET A 58 2.28 3.47 -8.95
C MET A 58 0.80 3.30 -9.34
N SER A 59 0.02 2.57 -8.53
CA SER A 59 -1.41 2.37 -8.80
C SER A 59 -2.27 3.63 -8.68
N TYR A 60 -1.77 4.70 -8.04
CA TYR A 60 -2.53 5.93 -7.79
C TYR A 60 -2.49 6.91 -8.97
N HIS A 61 -1.61 6.70 -9.96
CA HIS A 61 -1.47 7.63 -11.08
C HIS A 61 -2.66 7.62 -12.04
N ARG A 62 -2.99 8.80 -12.56
CA ARG A 62 -4.22 9.06 -13.32
C ARG A 62 -4.22 8.45 -14.73
N ALA A 63 -3.06 8.34 -15.39
CA ALA A 63 -2.95 7.85 -16.77
C ALA A 63 -2.68 6.34 -16.82
N MET A 64 -3.56 5.54 -16.23
CA MET A 64 -3.41 4.08 -16.18
C MET A 64 -4.78 3.40 -16.22
N SER A 65 -4.89 2.29 -16.94
CA SER A 65 -6.11 1.48 -17.00
C SER A 65 -6.46 0.89 -15.63
N ALA A 66 -7.72 0.52 -15.42
CA ALA A 66 -8.12 -0.14 -14.17
C ALA A 66 -7.43 -1.51 -14.00
N GLU A 67 -7.16 -2.22 -15.10
CA GLU A 67 -6.44 -3.49 -15.11
C GLU A 67 -4.98 -3.34 -14.67
N ASP A 68 -4.28 -2.34 -15.20
CA ASP A 68 -2.89 -2.05 -14.82
C ASP A 68 -2.81 -1.62 -13.35
N LYS A 69 -3.77 -0.81 -12.88
CA LYS A 69 -3.87 -0.45 -11.45
C LYS A 69 -4.03 -1.69 -10.59
N MET A 70 -4.89 -2.61 -11.00
CA MET A 70 -5.09 -3.87 -10.30
C MET A 70 -3.83 -4.73 -10.31
N SER A 71 -3.05 -4.74 -11.41
CA SER A 71 -1.77 -5.44 -11.49
C SER A 71 -0.77 -4.92 -10.45
N HIS A 72 -0.61 -3.60 -10.34
CA HIS A 72 0.23 -2.98 -9.30
C HIS A 72 -0.28 -3.28 -7.89
N LEU A 73 -1.60 -3.21 -7.66
CA LEU A 73 -2.18 -3.53 -6.35
C LEU A 73 -1.98 -5.01 -5.95
N LYS A 74 -2.03 -5.94 -6.92
CA LYS A 74 -1.69 -7.36 -6.68
C LYS A 74 -0.21 -7.54 -6.36
N ALA A 75 0.69 -6.85 -7.06
CA ALA A 75 2.11 -6.86 -6.74
C ALA A 75 2.38 -6.32 -5.31
N ALA A 76 1.73 -5.21 -4.95
CA ALA A 76 1.78 -4.65 -3.60
C ALA A 76 1.30 -5.64 -2.55
N GLU A 77 0.24 -6.42 -2.84
CA GLU A 77 -0.27 -7.44 -1.92
C GLU A 77 0.75 -8.54 -1.67
N CYS A 78 1.36 -9.08 -2.73
CA CYS A 78 2.42 -10.07 -2.61
C CYS A 78 3.58 -9.55 -1.75
N TYR A 79 4.04 -8.32 -1.98
CA TYR A 79 5.09 -7.72 -1.17
C TYR A 79 4.66 -7.48 0.28
N GLY A 80 3.42 -7.09 0.53
CA GLY A 80 2.88 -6.94 1.88
C GLY A 80 2.83 -8.27 2.64
N VAL A 81 2.49 -9.38 1.96
CA VAL A 81 2.51 -10.73 2.55
C VAL A 81 3.93 -11.13 2.94
N GLU A 82 4.90 -10.92 2.05
CA GLU A 82 6.32 -11.19 2.32
C GLU A 82 6.85 -10.33 3.48
N ALA A 83 6.59 -9.02 3.48
CA ALA A 83 6.98 -8.13 4.57
C ALA A 83 6.41 -8.58 5.91
N SER A 84 5.13 -8.96 5.93
CA SER A 84 4.46 -9.49 7.12
C SER A 84 5.09 -10.79 7.61
N SER A 85 5.45 -11.70 6.69
CA SER A 85 6.09 -12.98 7.02
C SER A 85 7.44 -12.74 7.69
N TRP A 86 8.30 -11.92 7.09
CA TRP A 86 9.61 -11.57 7.65
C TRP A 86 9.50 -10.83 8.99
N ALA A 87 8.55 -9.89 9.11
CA ALA A 87 8.34 -9.12 10.33
C ALA A 87 7.93 -10.01 11.52
N ARG A 88 7.08 -11.02 11.27
CA ARG A 88 6.65 -11.98 12.28
C ARG A 88 7.78 -12.92 12.67
N ASN A 89 8.49 -13.47 11.68
CA ASN A 89 9.60 -14.39 11.92
C ASN A 89 10.77 -13.71 12.64
N GLY A 90 10.99 -12.42 12.39
CA GLY A 90 11.99 -11.60 13.09
C GLY A 90 11.58 -11.10 14.47
N GLY A 91 10.35 -11.36 14.94
CA GLY A 91 9.86 -10.89 16.24
C GLY A 91 9.68 -9.37 16.34
N THR A 92 9.61 -8.66 15.21
CA THR A 92 9.56 -7.19 15.16
C THR A 92 8.12 -6.68 15.24
N ALA A 93 7.49 -6.73 16.42
CA ALA A 93 6.08 -6.38 16.60
C ALA A 93 5.67 -5.01 16.00
N GLY A 94 6.52 -3.98 16.16
CA GLY A 94 6.26 -2.66 15.56
C GLY A 94 6.23 -2.67 14.02
N CYS A 95 7.11 -3.45 13.39
CA CYS A 95 7.12 -3.62 11.94
C CYS A 95 5.91 -4.42 11.46
N VAL A 96 5.49 -5.46 12.20
CA VAL A 96 4.28 -6.23 11.89
C VAL A 96 3.07 -5.31 11.82
N THR A 97 2.86 -4.47 12.83
CA THR A 97 1.68 -3.60 12.87
C THR A 97 1.71 -2.55 11.75
N GLN A 98 2.88 -2.00 11.42
CA GLN A 98 3.03 -1.06 10.30
C GLN A 98 2.68 -1.71 8.95
N VAL A 99 3.17 -2.92 8.70
CA VAL A 99 2.85 -3.67 7.47
C VAL A 99 1.35 -4.00 7.42
N MET A 100 0.75 -4.43 8.54
CA MET A 100 -0.68 -4.71 8.62
C MET A 100 -1.53 -3.48 8.30
N LEU A 101 -1.16 -2.30 8.80
CA LEU A 101 -1.87 -1.07 8.48
C LEU A 101 -1.81 -0.76 6.98
N GLN A 102 -0.63 -0.87 6.37
CA GLN A 102 -0.47 -0.64 4.94
C GLN A 102 -1.26 -1.66 4.11
N GLN A 103 -1.33 -2.92 4.54
CA GLN A 103 -2.11 -3.97 3.86
C GLN A 103 -3.61 -3.69 3.95
N ALA A 104 -4.07 -3.11 5.05
CA ALA A 104 -5.45 -2.68 5.19
C ALA A 104 -5.78 -1.51 4.24
N VAL A 105 -4.88 -0.54 4.10
CA VAL A 105 -5.01 0.55 3.12
C VAL A 105 -5.05 0.00 1.69
N LEU A 106 -4.21 -0.99 1.38
CA LEU A 106 -4.19 -1.66 0.09
C LEU A 106 -5.54 -2.32 -0.25
N LYS A 107 -6.17 -3.02 0.71
CA LYS A 107 -7.51 -3.60 0.54
C LYS A 107 -8.54 -2.55 0.14
N GLY A 108 -8.48 -1.38 0.78
CA GLY A 108 -9.28 -0.23 0.41
C GLY A 108 -9.07 0.17 -1.06
N ARG A 109 -7.82 0.40 -1.47
CA ARG A 109 -7.50 0.78 -2.85
C ARG A 109 -8.00 -0.24 -3.87
N ARG A 110 -7.93 -1.54 -3.57
CA ARG A 110 -8.47 -2.60 -4.44
C ARG A 110 -9.98 -2.52 -4.59
N ALA A 111 -10.71 -2.39 -3.48
CA ALA A 111 -12.16 -2.26 -3.52
C ALA A 111 -12.62 -1.07 -4.39
N GLU A 112 -11.88 0.04 -4.42
CA GLU A 112 -12.20 1.17 -5.33
C GLU A 112 -11.99 0.84 -6.81
N VAL A 113 -10.96 0.04 -7.14
CA VAL A 113 -10.69 -0.36 -8.52
C VAL A 113 -11.66 -1.43 -8.98
N ASP A 114 -11.96 -2.43 -8.13
CA ASP A 114 -12.90 -3.50 -8.45
C ASP A 114 -14.33 -2.96 -8.68
N VAL A 115 -14.75 -1.92 -7.94
CA VAL A 115 -16.00 -1.18 -8.23
C VAL A 115 -16.05 -0.63 -9.65
N ARG A 116 -14.90 -0.25 -10.23
CA ARG A 116 -14.81 0.27 -11.61
C ARG A 116 -14.71 -0.85 -12.66
N LEU A 117 -14.42 -2.08 -12.22
CA LEU A 117 -14.28 -3.27 -13.05
C LEU A 117 -15.55 -4.16 -13.00
N ASP A 118 -16.72 -3.55 -12.77
CA ASP A 118 -18.05 -4.19 -12.83
C ASP A 118 -18.40 -5.21 -11.73
N LEU A 119 -17.95 -4.98 -10.49
CA LEU A 119 -18.53 -5.71 -9.34
C LEU A 119 -20.02 -5.37 -9.13
N SER A 120 -20.78 -6.36 -8.64
CA SER A 120 -22.13 -6.10 -8.15
C SER A 120 -22.09 -5.14 -6.93
N PRO A 121 -23.13 -4.30 -6.72
CA PRO A 121 -23.15 -3.37 -5.59
C PRO A 121 -23.00 -4.04 -4.21
N GLN A 122 -23.52 -5.26 -4.07
CA GLN A 122 -23.39 -6.04 -2.83
C GLN A 122 -21.95 -6.48 -2.58
N GLU A 123 -21.27 -6.98 -3.60
CA GLU A 123 -19.89 -7.44 -3.50
C GLU A 123 -18.93 -6.26 -3.27
N ALA A 124 -19.16 -5.15 -3.97
CA ALA A 124 -18.46 -3.89 -3.74
C ALA A 124 -18.60 -3.41 -2.28
N ARG A 125 -19.81 -3.49 -1.71
CA ARG A 125 -20.05 -3.11 -0.32
C ARG A 125 -19.34 -4.04 0.66
N ARG A 126 -19.43 -5.35 0.45
CA ARG A 126 -18.73 -6.36 1.27
C ARG A 126 -17.23 -6.10 1.32
N GLN A 127 -16.60 -5.85 0.18
CA GLN A 127 -15.16 -5.57 0.12
C GLN A 127 -14.77 -4.26 0.83
N LYS A 128 -15.61 -3.22 0.74
CA LYS A 128 -15.41 -1.98 1.49
C LYS A 128 -15.51 -2.20 3.01
N ASP A 129 -16.50 -2.96 3.45
CA ASP A 129 -16.68 -3.27 4.88
C ASP A 129 -15.50 -4.10 5.43
N GLU A 130 -15.02 -5.08 4.66
CA GLU A 130 -13.81 -5.85 4.98
C GLU A 130 -12.55 -4.95 5.06
N ALA A 131 -12.43 -3.97 4.16
CA ALA A 131 -11.35 -3.00 4.21
C ALA A 131 -11.44 -2.08 5.44
N ILE A 132 -12.63 -1.58 5.79
CA ILE A 132 -12.86 -0.76 6.99
C ILE A 132 -12.51 -1.54 8.25
N ALA A 133 -12.96 -2.80 8.35
CA ALA A 133 -12.66 -3.67 9.49
C ALA A 133 -11.15 -3.92 9.63
N ALA A 134 -10.46 -4.22 8.52
CA ALA A 134 -9.01 -4.40 8.52
C ALA A 134 -8.26 -3.13 8.94
N ILE A 135 -8.66 -1.96 8.44
CA ILE A 135 -8.04 -0.68 8.79
C ILE A 135 -8.24 -0.38 10.28
N THR A 136 -9.45 -0.60 10.78
CA THR A 136 -9.79 -0.36 12.18
C THR A 136 -9.00 -1.26 13.12
N GLY A 137 -8.91 -2.56 12.83
CA GLY A 137 -8.11 -3.49 13.62
C GLY A 137 -6.62 -3.13 13.61
N ALA A 138 -6.07 -2.74 12.46
CA ALA A 138 -4.68 -2.32 12.36
C ALA A 138 -4.41 -1.03 13.15
N LEU A 139 -5.30 -0.03 13.08
CA LEU A 139 -5.18 1.21 13.86
C LEU A 139 -5.24 0.95 15.37
N GLN A 140 -6.11 0.06 15.83
CA GLN A 140 -6.18 -0.34 17.24
C GLN A 140 -4.87 -0.98 17.69
N ALA A 141 -4.32 -1.90 16.90
CA ALA A 141 -3.04 -2.54 17.20
C ALA A 141 -1.87 -1.53 17.29
N LEU A 142 -1.93 -0.43 16.54
CA LEU A 142 -0.92 0.64 16.59
C LEU A 142 -0.98 1.47 17.86
N GLN A 143 -2.16 1.67 18.46
CA GLN A 143 -2.30 2.40 19.73
C GLN A 143 -1.54 1.71 20.88
N PHE A 144 -1.33 0.40 20.78
CA PHE A 144 -0.55 -0.38 21.75
C PHE A 144 0.94 -0.49 21.38
N SER A 145 1.37 0.12 20.27
CA SER A 145 2.75 0.08 19.77
C SER A 145 3.46 1.43 19.99
N LYS A 146 4.64 1.43 20.62
CA LYS A 146 5.43 2.64 20.93
C LYS A 146 6.25 3.19 19.74
N SER A 147 5.84 3.01 18.49
CA SER A 147 6.66 3.43 17.34
C SER A 147 6.34 4.86 16.86
N SER A 148 7.35 5.72 16.86
CA SER A 148 7.27 7.16 16.53
C SER A 148 7.17 7.49 15.03
N ASN A 149 7.20 6.49 14.14
CA ASN A 149 7.20 6.69 12.68
C ASN A 149 5.84 6.44 12.01
N LEU A 150 4.75 6.37 12.78
CA LEU A 150 3.43 5.95 12.28
C LEU A 150 2.51 7.07 11.82
N ALA A 151 2.89 8.34 12.01
CA ALA A 151 1.97 9.46 11.85
C ALA A 151 1.37 9.56 10.42
N GLU A 152 2.19 9.41 9.39
CA GLU A 152 1.75 9.57 8.00
C GLU A 152 0.86 8.41 7.53
N THR A 153 1.28 7.16 7.76
CA THR A 153 0.48 5.97 7.41
C THR A 153 -0.84 5.94 8.17
N THR A 154 -0.84 6.37 9.44
CA THR A 154 -2.07 6.46 10.26
C THR A 154 -3.02 7.50 9.68
N VAL A 155 -2.54 8.68 9.30
CA VAL A 155 -3.36 9.71 8.64
C VAL A 155 -3.96 9.19 7.33
N TRP A 156 -3.17 8.49 6.51
CA TRP A 156 -3.67 7.90 5.27
C TRP A 156 -4.76 6.86 5.54
N ALA A 157 -4.54 5.96 6.50
CA ALA A 157 -5.51 4.94 6.88
C ALA A 157 -6.82 5.55 7.40
N MET A 158 -6.74 6.60 8.23
CA MET A 158 -7.92 7.33 8.70
C MET A 158 -8.68 8.00 7.55
N ASN A 159 -7.97 8.67 6.63
CA ASN A 159 -8.59 9.31 5.45
C ASN A 159 -9.27 8.28 4.53
N TRP A 160 -8.70 7.08 4.42
CA TRP A 160 -9.32 5.99 3.68
C TRP A 160 -10.57 5.47 4.35
N ARG A 161 -10.51 5.16 5.66
CA ARG A 161 -11.67 4.71 6.43
C ARG A 161 -12.84 5.68 6.31
N ASN A 162 -12.60 6.96 6.59
CA ASN A 162 -13.63 7.99 6.56
C ASN A 162 -14.27 8.13 5.17
N ARG A 163 -13.49 8.01 4.08
CA ARG A 163 -14.04 8.05 2.71
C ARG A 163 -14.94 6.86 2.42
N PHE A 164 -14.57 5.65 2.84
CA PHE A 164 -15.41 4.48 2.63
C PHE A 164 -16.70 4.51 3.44
N GLU A 165 -16.60 4.89 4.71
CA GLU A 165 -17.77 5.07 5.60
C GLU A 165 -18.76 6.06 4.98
N LEU A 166 -18.29 7.21 4.48
CA LEU A 166 -19.12 8.19 3.78
C LEU A 166 -19.70 7.65 2.47
N SER A 167 -18.95 6.82 1.74
CA SER A 167 -19.42 6.23 0.48
C SER A 167 -20.52 5.19 0.70
N ASN A 168 -20.50 4.47 1.83
CA ASN A 168 -21.49 3.45 2.17
C ASN A 168 -22.82 4.05 2.69
N GLN A 169 -22.81 5.31 3.12
CA GLN A 169 -24.03 6.04 3.55
C GLN A 169 -24.80 6.67 2.38
N ARG A 170 -24.23 6.72 1.17
CA ARG A 170 -24.80 7.38 -0.01
C ARG A 170 -25.44 6.41 -1.02
N VAL A 171 -25.58 5.14 -0.66
CA VAL A 171 -26.24 4.07 -1.42
C VAL A 171 -27.43 3.59 -0.59
#